data_AF-A0ABD0N4I0-F1
#
_entry.id   AF-A0ABD0N4I0-F1
#
_cell.length_a   1.000
_cell.length_b   1.000
_cell.length_c   1.000
_cell.angle_alpha   90.00
_cell.angle_beta   90.00
_cell.angle_gamma   90.00
#
_symmetry.space_group_name_H-M   'P 1'
#
loop_
_entity.id
_entity.type
_entity.pdbx_description
1 polymer ?
#
loop_
_entity_poly.entity_id
_entity_poly.type
_entity_poly.pdbx_seq_one_letter_code
_entity_poly.pdbx_strand_id
1 'polypeptide(L)' 'FGSFVEKTVMPYISTTPAKLLNPCTGDQNCTSPFSYKNVLKLTSNGEQFNVLVGKQQISGNLDSPEGGFDAIMQVAVCG' A
#
# COMPACT_ATOMS: atom_id res chain seq x y z
N PHE A 1 -10.58 -2.53 6.72
CA PHE A 1 -9.98 -2.10 5.45
C PHE A 1 -8.48 -2.06 5.60
N GLY A 2 -7.76 -2.72 4.69
CA GLY A 2 -6.31 -2.63 4.57
C GLY A 2 -5.91 -2.54 3.11
N SER A 3 -4.70 -2.10 2.85
CA SER A 3 -4.13 -1.97 1.51
C SER A 3 -2.74 -2.60 1.46
N PHE A 4 -2.31 -2.94 0.25
CA PHE A 4 -0.99 -3.52 -0.01
C PHE A 4 -0.44 -3.02 -1.35
N VAL A 5 0.87 -3.14 -1.54
CA VAL A 5 1.56 -2.95 -2.83
C VAL A 5 2.53 -4.11 -3.02
N GLU A 6 3.75 -3.97 -2.50
CA GLU A 6 4.83 -4.92 -2.73
C GLU A 6 5.91 -4.80 -1.64
N LYS A 7 6.81 -5.77 -1.55
CA LYS A 7 8.00 -5.73 -0.71
C LYS A 7 8.86 -4.51 -1.08
N THR A 8 9.24 -3.74 -0.06
CA THR A 8 9.98 -2.48 -0.23
C THR A 8 11.49 -2.71 -0.39
N VAL A 9 11.87 -3.60 -1.31
CA VAL A 9 13.25 -3.98 -1.60
C VAL A 9 13.45 -4.15 -3.11
N MET A 10 14.71 -4.10 -3.58
CA MET A 10 15.02 -4.48 -4.96
C MET A 10 14.78 -5.98 -5.17
N PRO A 11 14.39 -6.42 -6.38
CA PRO A 11 14.20 -5.63 -7.60
C PRO A 11 12.77 -5.07 -7.78
N TYR A 12 11.88 -5.28 -6.81
CA TYR A 12 10.46 -4.94 -6.93
C TYR A 12 10.19 -3.44 -6.94
N ILE A 13 11.03 -2.66 -6.25
CA ILE A 13 10.95 -1.18 -6.24
C ILE A 13 12.25 -0.54 -6.70
N SER A 14 12.16 0.70 -7.19
CA SER A 14 13.34 1.54 -7.35
C SER A 14 13.77 2.10 -5.99
N THR A 15 15.02 1.86 -5.61
CA THR A 15 15.61 2.35 -4.35
C THR A 15 16.35 3.67 -4.50
N THR A 16 16.19 4.37 -5.63
CA THR A 16 16.71 5.74 -5.76
C THR A 16 15.95 6.65 -4.77
N PRO A 17 16.63 7.61 -4.11
CA PRO A 17 15.96 8.46 -3.11
C PRO A 17 14.70 9.17 -3.63
N ALA A 18 14.70 9.62 -4.88
CA ALA A 18 13.53 10.23 -5.51
C ALA A 18 12.35 9.25 -5.64
N LYS A 19 12.61 8.00 -6.05
CA LYS A 19 11.57 6.99 -6.23
C LYS A 19 11.06 6.36 -4.94
N LEU A 20 11.86 6.40 -3.87
CA LEU A 20 11.38 6.06 -2.53
C LEU A 20 10.35 7.08 -2.01
N LEU A 21 10.46 8.35 -2.39
CA LEU A 21 9.49 9.39 -2.04
C LEU A 21 8.24 9.35 -2.94
N ASN A 22 8.43 9.13 -4.25
CA ASN A 22 7.35 9.01 -5.22
C ASN A 22 7.71 7.97 -6.30
N PRO A 23 7.13 6.75 -6.27
CA PRO A 23 7.46 5.70 -7.22
C PRO A 23 6.92 5.98 -8.64
N CYS A 24 5.92 6.85 -8.77
CA CYS A 24 5.21 7.12 -10.01
C CYS A 24 5.99 8.05 -10.97
N THR A 25 5.45 8.24 -12.17
CA THR A 25 6.06 9.07 -13.23
C THR A 25 5.20 10.28 -13.56
N GLY A 26 5.80 11.32 -14.15
CA GLY A 26 5.10 12.56 -14.50
C GLY A 26 4.61 13.31 -13.26
N ASP A 27 3.43 13.91 -13.36
CA ASP A 27 2.82 14.72 -12.29
C ASP A 27 1.99 13.90 -11.29
N GLN A 28 2.12 12.57 -11.32
CA GLN A 28 1.41 11.68 -10.39
C GLN A 28 1.98 11.82 -8.98
N ASN A 29 1.14 12.20 -8.03
CA ASN A 29 1.51 12.31 -6.62
C ASN A 29 1.20 11.01 -5.87
N CYS A 30 2.13 10.06 -5.94
CA CYS A 30 2.01 8.77 -5.26
C CYS A 30 2.74 8.78 -3.92
N THR A 31 2.22 8.00 -2.98
CA THR A 31 2.91 7.75 -1.70
C THR A 31 4.04 6.73 -1.89
N SER A 32 4.98 6.70 -0.94
CA SER A 32 6.08 5.72 -0.90
C SER A 32 5.56 4.28 -0.93
N PRO A 33 6.28 3.34 -1.57
CA PRO A 33 5.91 1.93 -1.60
C PRO A 33 5.83 1.34 -0.18
N PHE A 34 4.94 0.38 0.00
CA PHE A 34 4.74 -0.33 1.26
C PHE A 34 4.20 -1.74 1.01
N SER A 35 4.51 -2.69 1.90
CA SER A 35 4.01 -4.06 1.77
C SER A 35 2.53 -4.15 2.18
N TYR A 36 2.20 -3.94 3.46
CA TYR A 36 0.83 -4.03 3.98
C TYR A 36 0.55 -2.94 5.02
N LYS A 37 -0.66 -2.36 4.98
CA LYS A 37 -1.17 -1.43 5.98
C LYS A 37 -2.59 -1.82 6.39
N ASN A 38 -2.79 -2.06 7.69
CA ASN A 38 -4.13 -2.18 8.27
C ASN A 38 -4.65 -0.78 8.66
N VAL A 39 -5.51 -0.20 7.83
CA VAL A 39 -5.98 1.19 7.97
C VAL A 39 -7.21 1.29 8.89
N LEU A 40 -8.11 0.32 8.82
CA LEU A 40 -9.34 0.30 9.61
C LEU A 40 -9.61 -1.13 10.09
N LYS A 41 -9.60 -1.32 11.40
CA LYS A 41 -10.06 -2.55 12.05
C LYS A 41 -11.56 -2.79 11.78
N LEU A 42 -12.02 -4.02 11.99
CA LEU A 42 -13.44 -4.34 11.88
C LEU A 42 -14.27 -3.43 12.79
N THR A 43 -15.32 -2.84 12.21
CA THR A 43 -16.20 -1.87 12.88
C THR A 43 -17.58 -1.92 12.23
N SER A 44 -18.62 -1.59 12.98
CA SER A 44 -19.99 -1.39 12.45
C SER A 44 -20.19 0.01 11.85
N ASN A 45 -19.22 0.92 12.01
CA ASN A 45 -19.32 2.28 11.50
C ASN A 45 -18.90 2.37 10.02
N GLY A 46 -19.88 2.35 9.11
CA GLY A 46 -19.66 2.47 7.67
C GLY A 46 -19.17 3.85 7.22
N GLU A 47 -19.52 4.93 7.93
CA GLU A 47 -19.03 6.28 7.61
C GLU A 47 -17.51 6.38 7.84
N GLN A 48 -17.02 5.75 8.90
CA GLN A 48 -15.59 5.67 9.19
C GLN A 48 -14.83 4.96 8.04
N PHE A 49 -15.42 3.93 7.44
CA PHE A 49 -14.85 3.29 6.25
C PHE A 49 -14.74 4.27 5.08
N ASN A 50 -15.82 4.97 4.75
CA ASN A 50 -15.83 5.94 3.63
C ASN A 50 -14.78 7.04 3.82
N VAL A 51 -14.70 7.61 5.03
CA VAL A 51 -13.72 8.66 5.36
C VAL A 51 -12.28 8.14 5.24
N LEU A 52 -11.99 6.95 5.74
CA LEU A 52 -10.63 6.43 5.73
C LEU A 52 -10.20 5.95 4.34
N VAL A 53 -11.09 5.33 3.57
CA VAL A 53 -10.81 4.95 2.17
C VAL A 53 -10.56 6.19 1.31
N GLY A 54 -11.38 7.24 1.45
CA GLY A 54 -11.21 8.49 0.68
C GLY A 54 -9.93 9.27 1.00
N LYS A 55 -9.25 8.97 2.11
CA LYS A 55 -7.95 9.57 2.48
C LYS A 55 -6.74 8.80 1.98
N GLN A 56 -6.93 7.63 1.37
CA GLN A 56 -5.80 6.84 0.89
C GLN A 56 -5.20 7.44 -0.37
N GLN A 57 -3.87 7.34 -0.49
CA GLN A 57 -3.13 7.74 -1.68
C GLN A 57 -2.62 6.49 -2.40
N ILE A 58 -2.64 6.55 -3.73
CA ILE A 58 -2.10 5.49 -4.60
C ILE A 58 -0.57 5.45 -4.45
N SER A 59 -0.01 4.25 -4.62
CA SER A 59 1.42 3.96 -4.61
C SER A 59 1.78 3.17 -5.89
N GLY A 60 3.06 2.84 -6.08
CA GLY A 60 3.49 1.94 -7.15
C GLY A 60 4.83 1.26 -6.85
N ASN A 61 5.18 0.30 -7.70
CA ASN A 61 6.39 -0.50 -7.74
C ASN A 61 6.85 -0.65 -9.21
N LEU A 62 7.83 -1.52 -9.49
CA LEU A 62 8.43 -1.67 -10.83
C LEU A 62 7.84 -2.81 -11.66
N ASP A 63 7.56 -3.94 -11.03
CA ASP A 63 7.09 -5.15 -11.69
C ASP A 63 5.55 -5.26 -11.65
N SER A 64 5.02 -6.17 -12.47
CA SER A 64 3.57 -6.34 -12.60
C SER A 64 2.93 -7.25 -11.55
N PRO A 65 3.59 -8.34 -11.07
CA PRO A 65 3.10 -9.07 -9.91
C PRO A 65 3.19 -8.21 -8.64
N GLU A 66 2.31 -8.47 -7.68
CA GLU A 66 2.20 -7.69 -6.45
C GLU A 66 2.28 -8.59 -5.20
N GLY A 67 2.67 -8.00 -4.07
CA GLY A 67 2.95 -8.67 -2.80
C GLY A 67 1.71 -9.10 -2.00
N GLY A 68 0.57 -9.31 -2.65
CA GLY A 68 -0.73 -9.50 -1.98
C GLY A 68 -0.79 -10.69 -1.01
N PHE A 69 0.01 -11.74 -1.23
CA PHE A 69 0.01 -12.91 -0.36
C PHE A 69 0.69 -12.65 1.00
N ASP A 70 1.66 -11.74 1.09
CA ASP A 70 2.17 -11.28 2.39
C ASP A 70 1.04 -10.61 3.19
N ALA A 71 0.26 -9.75 2.55
CA ALA A 71 -0.87 -9.06 3.18
C ALA A 71 -1.96 -10.03 3.65
N ILE A 72 -2.31 -11.04 2.84
CA ILE A 72 -3.27 -12.09 3.22
C ILE A 72 -2.78 -12.84 4.46
N MET A 73 -1.50 -13.23 4.49
CA MET A 73 -0.93 -13.94 5.63
C MET A 73 -1.04 -13.09 6.91
N GLN A 74 -0.67 -11.81 6.85
CA GLN A 74 -0.79 -10.91 7.99
C GLN A 74 -2.24 -10.76 8.46
N VAL A 75 -3.20 -10.59 7.55
CA VAL A 75 -4.62 -10.47 7.91
C VAL A 75 -5.16 -11.76 8.54
N ALA A 76 -4.70 -12.93 8.09
CA ALA A 76 -5.16 -14.21 8.61
C ALA A 76 -4.70 -14.49 10.04
N VAL A 77 -3.52 -13.98 10.44
CA VAL A 77 -2.88 -14.33 11.73
C VAL A 77 -2.89 -13.22 12.78
N CYS A 78 -3.10 -11.96 12.40
CA CYS A 78 -3.08 -10.81 13.32
C CYS A 78 -4.47 -10.46 13.87
N GLY A 79 -5.10 -11.42 14.56
CA GLY A 79 -6.40 -11.26 15.25
C GLY A 79 -6.42 -10.22 16.36
#